data_AF-A0AAW0JH30-F1
#
_entry.id   AF-A0AAW0JH30-F1
#
_cell.length_a   1.000
_cell.length_b   1.000
_cell.length_c   1.000
_cell.angle_alpha   90.00
_cell.angle_beta   90.00
_cell.angle_gamma   90.00
#
_symmetry.space_group_name_H-M   'P 1'
#
loop_
_entity.id
_entity.type
_entity.pdbx_description
1 polymer ?
#
loop_
_entity_poly.entity_id
_entity_poly.type
_entity_poly.pdbx_seq_one_letter_code
_entity_poly.pdbx_strand_id
1 'polypeptide(L)'
;MSLNLPNFTENSNAACLANNIASQLKNETCKNAFRYSSTLGTKPNVTEYDKLMDGCDIKENHTVQGVILPVCVPRLDQFLVLSNYTSPQYAKYLKDSNYTGTGIGSEDNWMVVVLSTNTSTGNFSGAASLIANVRMGKSLVALFIVFLVVSAVS
;
A
#
# COMPACT_ATOMS: atom_id res chain seq x y z
N MET A 1 18.92 10.49 22.55
CA MET A 1 19.20 9.05 22.31
C MET A 1 18.62 8.67 20.96
N SER A 2 19.44 8.12 20.05
CA SER A 2 18.95 7.53 18.79
C SER A 2 18.33 6.16 19.09
N LEU A 3 17.20 5.83 18.47
CA LEU A 3 16.50 4.56 18.69
C LEU A 3 17.18 3.36 17.99
N ASN A 4 18.22 3.60 17.16
CA ASN A 4 18.93 2.57 16.40
C ASN A 4 17.99 1.58 15.69
N LEU A 5 16.90 2.11 15.11
CA LEU A 5 15.89 1.32 14.40
C LEU A 5 16.46 0.87 13.04
N PRO A 6 16.11 -0.34 12.58
CA PRO A 6 16.39 -0.74 11.22
C PRO A 6 15.63 0.17 10.24
N ASN A 7 16.23 0.45 9.08
CA ASN A 7 15.49 1.07 7.99
C ASN A 7 14.42 0.10 7.49
N PHE A 8 13.24 0.63 7.17
CA PHE A 8 12.21 -0.17 6.52
C PHE A 8 12.65 -0.59 5.12
N THR A 9 12.44 -1.87 4.81
CA THR A 9 12.56 -2.41 3.45
C THR A 9 11.22 -2.25 2.73
N GLU A 10 11.23 -1.96 1.44
CA GLU A 10 9.99 -1.90 0.67
C GLU A 10 9.32 -3.28 0.60
N ASN A 11 7.99 -3.31 0.78
CA ASN A 11 7.16 -4.49 0.63
C ASN A 11 6.09 -4.20 -0.43
N SER A 12 6.25 -4.80 -1.62
CA SER A 12 5.40 -4.55 -2.78
C SER A 12 3.93 -4.95 -2.55
N ASN A 13 3.69 -6.04 -1.85
CA ASN A 13 2.33 -6.50 -1.54
C ASN A 13 1.66 -5.57 -0.53
N ALA A 14 2.40 -5.16 0.50
CA ALA A 14 1.93 -4.16 1.45
C ALA A 14 1.63 -2.82 0.74
N ALA A 15 2.45 -2.42 -0.25
CA ALA A 15 2.23 -1.20 -1.03
C ALA A 15 0.99 -1.32 -1.94
N CYS A 16 0.79 -2.48 -2.57
CA CYS A 16 -0.43 -2.79 -3.32
C CYS A 16 -1.67 -2.66 -2.42
N LEU A 17 -1.64 -3.28 -1.24
CA LEU A 17 -2.76 -3.22 -0.30
C LEU A 17 -3.00 -1.78 0.18
N ALA A 18 -1.93 -1.03 0.46
CA ALA A 18 -2.03 0.38 0.82
C ALA A 18 -2.73 1.21 -0.27
N ASN A 19 -2.40 0.99 -1.54
CA ASN A 19 -3.04 1.65 -2.68
C ASN A 19 -4.52 1.25 -2.81
N ASN A 20 -4.84 -0.04 -2.67
CA ASN A 20 -6.21 -0.54 -2.73
C ASN A 20 -7.07 0.05 -1.61
N ILE A 21 -6.55 0.14 -0.39
CA ILE A 21 -7.23 0.76 0.75
C ILE A 21 -7.42 2.26 0.51
N ALA A 22 -6.39 2.99 0.08
CA ALA A 22 -6.52 4.41 -0.22
C ALA A 22 -7.59 4.66 -1.29
N SER A 23 -7.59 3.84 -2.34
CA SER A 23 -8.60 3.87 -3.41
C SER A 23 -10.01 3.58 -2.89
N GLN A 24 -10.17 2.61 -1.99
CA GLN A 24 -11.45 2.28 -1.36
C GLN A 24 -11.98 3.41 -0.48
N LEU A 25 -11.08 4.17 0.16
CA LEU A 25 -11.42 5.24 1.10
C LEU A 25 -11.54 6.62 0.43
N LYS A 26 -11.20 6.79 -0.85
CA LYS A 26 -11.10 8.12 -1.48
C LYS A 26 -12.34 9.02 -1.38
N ASN A 27 -13.52 8.40 -1.34
CA ASN A 27 -14.81 9.10 -1.19
C ASN A 27 -15.25 9.26 0.28
N GLU A 28 -14.54 8.66 1.23
CA GLU A 28 -14.78 8.78 2.66
C GLU A 28 -14.31 10.14 3.18
N THR A 29 -15.06 10.70 4.12
CA THR A 29 -14.64 11.93 4.80
C THR A 29 -13.44 11.65 5.72
N CYS A 30 -12.56 12.62 5.90
CA CYS A 30 -11.44 12.50 6.85
C CYS A 30 -11.87 12.40 8.33
N LYS A 31 -13.17 12.49 8.64
CA LYS A 31 -13.66 12.42 10.01
C LYS A 31 -13.36 11.04 10.60
N ASN A 32 -12.61 11.02 11.69
CA ASN A 32 -12.21 9.80 12.40
C ASN A 32 -11.43 8.80 11.52
N ALA A 33 -10.52 9.27 10.66
CA ALA A 33 -9.71 8.43 9.77
C ALA A 33 -9.05 7.24 10.48
N PHE A 34 -8.63 7.40 11.73
CA PHE A 34 -8.05 6.33 12.55
C PHE A 34 -8.94 5.10 12.71
N ARG A 35 -10.27 5.22 12.55
CA ARG A 35 -11.19 4.07 12.62
C ARG A 35 -10.91 3.00 11.56
N TYR A 36 -10.21 3.39 10.48
CA TYR A 36 -9.78 2.51 9.40
C TYR A 36 -8.42 1.85 9.66
N SER A 37 -7.76 2.17 10.77
CA SER A 37 -6.51 1.51 11.15
C SER A 37 -6.73 0.07 11.59
N SER A 38 -5.66 -0.72 11.54
CA SER A 38 -5.61 -2.00 12.23
C SER A 38 -4.65 -1.96 13.40
N THR A 39 -4.91 -2.82 14.38
CA THR A 39 -3.96 -3.22 15.40
C THR A 39 -3.53 -4.67 15.17
N LEU A 40 -2.46 -5.08 15.86
CA LEU A 40 -1.95 -6.45 15.80
C LEU A 40 -3.07 -7.48 15.97
N GLY A 41 -3.18 -8.40 15.01
CA GLY A 41 -4.20 -9.47 15.00
C GLY A 41 -5.62 -9.03 14.66
N THR A 42 -5.85 -7.78 14.23
CA THR A 42 -7.17 -7.28 13.83
C THR A 42 -7.22 -6.89 12.36
N LYS A 43 -8.39 -7.05 11.74
CA LYS A 43 -8.66 -6.51 10.40
C LYS A 43 -9.04 -5.02 10.52
N PRO A 44 -8.63 -4.16 9.57
CA PRO A 44 -9.10 -2.78 9.53
C PRO A 44 -10.60 -2.75 9.17
N ASN A 45 -11.29 -1.70 9.62
CA ASN A 45 -12.71 -1.50 9.29
C ASN A 45 -12.90 -0.89 7.89
N VAL A 46 -12.37 -1.55 6.87
CA VAL A 46 -12.45 -1.14 5.47
C VAL A 46 -13.40 -2.09 4.74
N THR A 47 -14.37 -1.54 4.02
CA THR A 47 -15.33 -2.33 3.24
C THR A 47 -14.61 -3.21 2.21
N GLU A 48 -15.02 -4.47 2.12
CA GLU A 48 -14.42 -5.46 1.21
C GLU A 48 -12.92 -5.70 1.40
N TYR A 49 -12.40 -5.51 2.62
CA TYR A 49 -10.97 -5.68 2.93
C TYR A 49 -10.37 -7.01 2.42
N ASP A 50 -11.10 -8.13 2.55
CA ASP A 50 -10.62 -9.43 2.06
C ASP A 50 -10.41 -9.42 0.53
N LYS A 51 -11.28 -8.75 -0.24
CA LYS A 51 -11.09 -8.59 -1.70
C LYS A 51 -9.90 -7.68 -2.03
N LEU A 52 -9.64 -6.66 -1.22
CA LEU A 52 -8.48 -5.78 -1.40
C LEU A 52 -7.17 -6.54 -1.19
N MET A 53 -7.15 -7.49 -0.24
CA MET A 53 -6.02 -8.41 -0.03
C MET A 53 -5.88 -9.40 -1.19
N ASP A 54 -6.97 -10.03 -1.62
CA ASP A 54 -6.97 -10.96 -2.76
C ASP A 54 -6.44 -10.28 -4.03
N GLY A 55 -6.81 -9.01 -4.28
CA GLY A 55 -6.32 -8.22 -5.41
C GLY A 55 -4.82 -7.92 -5.38
N CYS A 56 -4.14 -8.19 -4.26
CA CYS A 56 -2.70 -8.08 -4.08
C CYS A 56 -2.02 -9.43 -3.84
N ASP A 57 -2.74 -10.53 -4.10
CA ASP A 57 -2.30 -11.90 -3.84
C ASP A 57 -1.95 -12.18 -2.37
N ILE A 58 -2.48 -11.42 -1.40
CA ILE A 58 -2.14 -11.54 0.03
C ILE A 58 -3.03 -12.59 0.70
N LYS A 59 -2.42 -13.51 1.46
CA LYS A 59 -3.15 -14.48 2.29
C LYS A 59 -3.46 -13.91 3.67
N GLU A 60 -4.65 -14.17 4.19
CA GLU A 60 -5.14 -13.65 5.48
C GLU A 60 -4.18 -13.91 6.66
N ASN A 61 -3.59 -15.10 6.75
CA ASN A 61 -2.69 -15.47 7.84
C ASN A 61 -1.31 -14.76 7.77
N HIS A 62 -1.00 -14.05 6.68
CA HIS A 62 0.25 -13.32 6.48
C HIS A 62 0.18 -11.85 6.89
N THR A 63 -0.97 -11.37 7.38
CA THR A 63 -1.18 -9.97 7.80
C THR A 63 -1.30 -9.79 9.31
N VAL A 64 -1.42 -10.88 10.07
CA VAL A 64 -1.69 -10.91 11.52
C VAL A 64 -0.70 -10.07 12.32
N GLN A 65 0.58 -10.16 11.97
CA GLN A 65 1.66 -9.43 12.65
C GLN A 65 1.98 -8.06 12.02
N GLY A 66 1.22 -7.64 11.01
CA GLY A 66 1.32 -6.32 10.40
C GLY A 66 0.33 -5.30 10.96
N VAL A 67 0.52 -4.03 10.61
CA VAL A 67 -0.43 -2.96 10.94
C VAL A 67 -0.67 -2.02 9.76
N ILE A 68 -1.87 -1.45 9.71
CA ILE A 68 -2.35 -0.57 8.63
C ILE A 68 -2.68 0.79 9.25
N LEU A 69 -2.01 1.83 8.77
CA LEU A 69 -1.97 3.17 9.36
C LEU A 69 -2.46 4.21 8.33
N PRO A 70 -3.78 4.36 8.15
CA PRO A 70 -4.35 5.36 7.26
C PRO A 70 -4.36 6.76 7.89
N VAL A 71 -3.93 7.76 7.12
CA VAL A 71 -4.10 9.18 7.43
C VAL A 71 -4.96 9.82 6.34
N CYS A 72 -5.81 10.77 6.72
CA CYS A 72 -6.60 11.56 5.79
C CYS A 72 -6.30 13.04 6.02
N VAL A 73 -5.70 13.67 5.02
CA VAL A 73 -5.28 15.08 5.05
C VAL A 73 -5.64 15.70 3.71
N PRO A 74 -6.39 16.82 3.68
CA PRO A 74 -6.72 17.50 2.44
C PRO A 74 -5.49 17.78 1.57
N ARG A 75 -5.50 17.30 0.32
CA ARG A 75 -4.39 17.42 -0.65
C ARG A 75 -3.05 16.84 -0.17
N LEU A 76 -3.08 15.96 0.84
CA LEU A 76 -1.89 15.33 1.43
C LEU A 76 -0.81 16.34 1.82
N ASP A 77 -1.21 17.43 2.49
CA ASP A 77 -0.26 18.40 3.03
C ASP A 77 0.84 17.67 3.84
N GLN A 78 2.09 17.83 3.39
CA GLN A 78 3.21 17.02 3.85
C GLN A 78 3.48 17.19 5.34
N PHE A 79 3.34 18.41 5.86
CA PHE A 79 3.56 18.69 7.28
C PHE A 79 2.47 18.05 8.13
N LEU A 80 1.21 18.14 7.71
CA LEU A 80 0.09 17.52 8.41
C LEU A 80 0.15 15.99 8.34
N VAL A 81 0.54 15.41 7.21
CA VAL A 81 0.76 13.96 7.08
C VAL A 81 1.85 13.49 8.03
N LEU A 82 3.00 14.16 8.05
CA LEU A 82 4.11 13.83 8.95
C LEU A 82 3.69 13.98 10.43
N SER A 83 2.96 15.04 10.77
CA SER A 83 2.42 15.26 12.11
C SER A 83 1.48 14.13 12.56
N ASN A 84 0.62 13.64 11.67
CA ASN A 84 -0.27 12.50 11.98
C ASN A 84 0.53 11.21 12.26
N TYR A 85 1.52 10.88 11.42
CA TYR A 85 2.36 9.70 11.62
C TYR A 85 3.27 9.81 12.85
N THR A 86 3.71 11.01 13.20
CA THR A 86 4.52 11.26 14.40
C THR A 86 3.70 11.45 15.68
N SER A 87 2.36 11.44 15.59
CA SER A 87 1.48 11.45 16.75
C SER A 87 1.62 10.17 17.58
N PRO A 88 1.32 10.18 18.90
CA PRO A 88 1.49 9.01 19.77
C PRO A 88 0.75 7.75 19.28
N GLN A 89 -0.34 7.93 18.53
CA GLN A 89 -1.17 6.84 18.03
C GLN A 89 -0.46 6.00 16.96
N TYR A 90 0.37 6.60 16.09
CA TYR A 90 1.16 5.88 15.09
C TYR A 90 2.65 5.80 15.39
N ALA A 91 3.21 6.77 16.09
CA ALA A 91 4.63 6.78 16.44
C ALA A 91 5.06 5.54 17.23
N LYS A 92 4.17 4.92 18.00
CA LYS A 92 4.46 3.67 18.71
C LYS A 92 4.82 2.51 17.76
N TYR A 93 4.20 2.44 16.59
CA TYR A 93 4.50 1.41 15.58
C TYR A 93 5.75 1.75 14.78
N LEU A 94 5.92 3.02 14.41
CA LEU A 94 7.11 3.48 13.68
C LEU A 94 8.40 3.39 14.50
N LYS A 95 8.28 3.34 15.84
CA LYS A 95 9.39 3.19 16.78
C LYS A 95 9.58 1.75 17.28
N ASP A 96 8.81 0.80 16.75
CA ASP A 96 8.90 -0.61 17.13
C ASP A 96 9.77 -1.37 16.11
N SER A 97 10.90 -1.91 16.60
CA SER A 97 11.88 -2.65 15.78
C SER A 97 11.37 -3.98 15.22
N ASN A 98 10.20 -4.46 15.65
CA ASN A 98 9.57 -5.64 15.06
C ASN A 98 9.13 -5.41 13.62
N TYR A 99 8.76 -4.17 13.27
CA TYR A 99 8.44 -3.80 11.90
C TYR A 99 9.72 -3.51 11.13
N THR A 100 9.87 -4.21 10.01
CA THR A 100 11.11 -4.20 9.22
C THR A 100 10.84 -3.91 7.75
N GLY A 101 9.57 -3.96 7.31
CA GLY A 101 9.17 -3.57 5.98
C GLY A 101 8.00 -2.58 5.98
N THR A 102 7.84 -1.89 4.85
CA THR A 102 6.75 -0.92 4.66
C THR A 102 6.22 -0.94 3.23
N GLY A 103 4.91 -0.73 3.11
CA GLY A 103 4.24 -0.38 1.87
C GLY A 103 3.48 0.93 2.06
N ILE A 104 3.55 1.81 1.07
CA ILE A 104 2.89 3.12 1.11
C ILE A 104 2.00 3.24 -0.12
N GLY A 105 0.78 3.75 0.09
CA GLY A 105 -0.15 4.05 -0.98
C GLY A 105 -0.94 5.31 -0.69
N SER A 106 -1.44 5.96 -1.73
CA SER A 106 -2.21 7.20 -1.59
C SER A 106 -3.20 7.38 -2.72
N GLU A 107 -4.35 7.97 -2.39
CA GLU A 107 -5.38 8.38 -3.35
C GLU A 107 -6.12 9.59 -2.75
N ASP A 108 -6.28 10.66 -3.54
CA ASP A 108 -6.89 11.92 -3.13
C ASP A 108 -6.33 12.49 -1.81
N ASN A 109 -7.09 12.39 -0.72
CA ASN A 109 -6.73 12.90 0.60
C ASN A 109 -6.18 11.81 1.53
N TRP A 110 -6.15 10.56 1.08
CA TRP A 110 -5.77 9.41 1.89
C TRP A 110 -4.34 8.98 1.57
N MET A 111 -3.56 8.77 2.63
CA MET A 111 -2.30 8.06 2.58
C MET A 111 -2.36 6.90 3.56
N VAL A 112 -1.90 5.73 3.13
CA VAL A 112 -1.92 4.51 3.94
C VAL A 112 -0.49 4.02 4.03
N VAL A 113 -0.01 3.82 5.25
CA VAL A 113 1.25 3.14 5.53
C VAL A 113 0.91 1.78 6.10
N VAL A 114 1.41 0.73 5.47
CA VAL A 114 1.35 -0.63 5.97
C VAL A 114 2.73 -1.00 6.48
N LEU A 115 2.81 -1.46 7.72
CA LEU A 115 4.07 -1.94 8.32
C LEU A 115 4.04 -3.46 8.39
N SER A 116 5.09 -4.08 7.87
CA SER A 116 5.27 -5.53 7.83
C SER A 116 6.43 -5.98 8.73
N THR A 117 6.37 -7.21 9.18
CA THR A 117 7.44 -7.90 9.90
C THR A 117 8.20 -8.84 8.96
N ASN A 118 9.28 -9.44 9.45
CA ASN A 118 10.03 -10.48 8.76
C ASN A 118 9.46 -11.90 9.01
N THR A 119 8.36 -12.01 9.76
CA THR A 119 7.74 -13.29 10.12
C THR A 119 6.76 -13.74 9.04
N SER A 120 6.54 -15.04 8.92
CA SER A 120 5.59 -15.59 7.94
C SER A 120 4.15 -15.11 8.14
N THR A 121 3.80 -14.61 9.33
CA THR A 121 2.45 -14.14 9.66
C THR A 121 2.28 -12.62 9.62
N GLY A 122 3.31 -11.86 9.23
CA GLY A 122 3.25 -10.41 9.08
C GLY A 122 4.02 -9.85 7.90
N ASN A 123 4.47 -10.71 6.98
CA ASN A 123 5.24 -10.31 5.79
C ASN A 123 4.37 -9.92 4.59
N PHE A 124 3.04 -10.06 4.66
CA PHE A 124 2.10 -9.79 3.55
C PHE A 124 2.43 -10.56 2.26
N SER A 125 3.17 -11.68 2.34
CA SER A 125 3.50 -12.47 1.15
C SER A 125 2.28 -13.23 0.62
N GLY A 126 2.22 -13.40 -0.69
CA GLY A 126 1.24 -14.27 -1.32
C GLY A 126 1.64 -15.74 -1.38
N ALA A 127 0.82 -16.55 -2.04
CA ALA A 127 1.34 -17.80 -2.62
C ALA A 127 2.48 -17.43 -3.59
N ALA A 128 3.53 -18.24 -3.70
CA ALA A 128 4.56 -18.04 -4.71
C ALA A 128 3.91 -18.11 -6.11
N SER A 129 3.48 -16.97 -6.62
CA SER A 129 3.09 -16.80 -8.00
C SER A 129 4.38 -16.73 -8.79
N LEU A 130 4.57 -17.69 -9.70
CA LEU A 130 5.55 -17.58 -10.78
C LEU A 130 5.09 -16.41 -11.67
N ILE A 131 5.31 -15.17 -11.23
CA ILE A 131 5.08 -14.01 -12.07
C ILE A 131 6.18 -14.04 -13.12
N ALA A 132 5.86 -14.63 -14.27
CA ALA A 132 6.59 -14.36 -15.49
C ALA A 132 6.53 -12.84 -15.69
N ASN A 133 7.68 -12.18 -15.66
CA ASN A 133 7.83 -10.80 -16.07
C ASN A 133 7.41 -10.68 -17.54
N VAL A 134 6.12 -10.53 -17.83
CA VAL A 134 5.67 -10.11 -19.14
C VAL A 134 5.97 -8.63 -19.23
N ARG A 135 7.19 -8.34 -19.68
CA ARG A 135 7.55 -7.00 -20.16
C ARG A 135 6.63 -6.72 -21.35
N MET A 136 5.48 -6.09 -21.08
CA MET A 136 4.61 -5.52 -22.10
C MET A 136 5.37 -4.35 -22.72
N GLY A 137 6.33 -4.66 -23.59
CA GLY A 137 7.08 -3.70 -24.36
C GLY A 137 6.11 -2.93 -25.23
N LYS A 138 6.08 -1.60 -25.04
CA LYS A 138 5.39 -0.61 -25.86
C LYS A 138 5.41 -1.00 -27.35
N SER A 139 4.32 -1.58 -27.86
CA SER A 139 4.14 -1.83 -29.29
C SER A 139 2.75 -1.40 -29.76
N LEU A 140 2.33 -0.21 -29.34
CA LEU A 140 1.20 0.49 -29.98
C LEU A 140 1.69 1.52 -31.02
N VAL A 141 2.91 2.05 -30.86
CA VAL A 141 3.46 3.08 -31.77
C VAL A 141 3.84 2.50 -33.14
N ALA A 142 4.27 1.23 -33.20
CA ALA A 142 4.61 0.58 -34.48
C ALA A 142 3.37 0.33 -35.37
N LEU A 143 2.22 0.02 -34.76
CA LEU A 143 0.96 -0.21 -35.49
C LEU A 143 0.46 1.08 -36.16
N PHE A 144 0.58 2.23 -35.51
CA PHE A 144 0.19 3.52 -36.11
C PHE A 144 1.06 3.91 -37.31
N ILE A 145 2.37 3.62 -37.28
CA ILE A 145 3.27 3.93 -38.41
C ILE A 145 2.95 3.05 -39.63
N VAL A 146 2.67 1.76 -39.45
CA VAL A 146 2.32 0.87 -40.57
C VAL A 146 1.01 1.28 -41.23
N PHE A 147 -0.01 1.65 -40.45
CA PHE A 147 -1.28 2.13 -41.00
C PHE A 147 -1.13 3.43 -41.81
N LEU A 148 -0.30 4.38 -41.34
CA LEU A 148 -0.05 5.63 -42.05
C LEU A 148 0.70 5.43 -43.37
N VAL A 149 1.64 4.49 -43.42
CA VAL A 149 2.37 4.20 -44.67
C VAL A 149 1.47 3.49 -45.68
N VAL A 150 0.61 2.56 -45.27
CA VAL A 150 -0.29 1.85 -46.19
C VAL A 150 -1.36 2.78 -46.78
N SER A 151 -1.89 3.70 -45.99
CA SER A 151 -2.90 4.67 -46.45
C SER A 151 -2.35 5.79 -47.33
N ALA A 152 -1.03 6.00 -47.36
CA ALA A 152 -0.39 6.99 -48.24
C ALA A 152 -0.06 6.46 -49.64
N VAL A 153 -0.19 5.15 -49.89
CA VAL A 153 0.19 4.48 -51.15
C VAL A 153 -1.00 3.77 -51.83
N SER A 154 -2.22 3.98 -51.33
CA SER A 154 -3.49 3.58 -51.98
C SER A 154 -4.30 4.80 -52.39
#